data_AF-A0A0F5PNZ3-F1
#
_entry.id   AF-A0A0F5PNZ3-F1
#
_cell.length_a   1.000
_cell.length_b   1.000
_cell.length_c   1.000
_cell.angle_alpha   90.00
_cell.angle_beta   90.00
_cell.angle_gamma   90.00
#
_symmetry.space_group_name_H-M   'P 1'
#
loop_
_entity.id
_entity.type
_entity.pdbx_description
1 polymer ?
#
loop_
_entity_poly.entity_id
_entity_poly.type
_entity_poly.pdbx_seq_one_letter_code
_entity_poly.pdbx_strand_id
1 'polypeptide(L)'
;MVEALEFLKEQGFKVIPFIKKCTTIEEVIKAIEELGEMKDSLPYDIDGAVIKVNELDKREILGQTAKDYRWAIAFKYPAEMKKTKLIDIVVQVGRTGALTPTAVLEPVVISGSVVSRGTLHNEDYIKEKDIRIGDTVLVHKAGGIIPEVVEVVKEERTGDEREFVMPDRCPECGALACKDSWRGSEKVHRP
;
A
#
# COMPACT_ATOMS: atom_id res chain seq x y z
N MET A 1 24.09 13.51 -16.63
CA MET A 1 22.63 13.63 -16.33
C MET A 1 22.35 14.82 -15.43
N VAL A 2 23.12 14.99 -14.35
CA VAL A 2 23.05 16.19 -13.52
C VAL A 2 23.23 17.45 -14.36
N GLU A 3 24.19 17.47 -15.30
CA GLU A 3 24.37 18.62 -16.21
C GLU A 3 23.12 18.87 -17.08
N ALA A 4 22.42 17.82 -17.51
CA ALA A 4 21.20 17.97 -18.30
C ALA A 4 20.04 18.56 -17.49
N LEU A 5 19.94 18.23 -16.20
CA LEU A 5 18.94 18.81 -15.29
C LEU A 5 19.29 20.27 -14.96
N GLU A 6 20.56 20.59 -14.77
CA GLU A 6 21.03 21.98 -14.60
C GLU A 6 20.73 22.82 -15.84
N PHE A 7 21.05 22.30 -17.02
CA PHE A 7 20.72 22.96 -18.29
C PHE A 7 19.21 23.22 -18.42
N LEU A 8 18.35 22.23 -18.13
CA LEU A 8 16.90 22.42 -18.15
C LEU A 8 16.45 23.53 -17.17
N LYS A 9 17.05 23.60 -15.99
CA LYS A 9 16.79 24.67 -15.02
C LYS A 9 17.17 26.05 -15.58
N GLU A 10 18.33 26.16 -16.23
CA GLU A 10 18.77 27.40 -16.90
C GLU A 10 17.83 27.82 -18.03
N GLN A 11 17.25 26.86 -18.75
CA GLN A 11 16.23 27.13 -19.78
C GLN A 11 14.85 27.49 -19.20
N GLY A 12 14.71 27.62 -17.88
CA GLY A 12 13.48 28.04 -17.20
C GLY A 12 12.50 26.90 -16.88
N PHE A 13 12.89 25.63 -17.08
CA PHE A 13 12.07 24.50 -16.66
C PHE A 13 12.11 24.32 -15.13
N LYS A 14 10.99 23.88 -14.57
CA LYS A 14 10.92 23.46 -13.17
C LYS A 14 11.63 22.11 -13.02
N VAL A 15 12.65 22.07 -12.17
CA VAL A 15 13.40 20.85 -11.85
C VAL A 15 13.21 20.53 -10.38
N ILE A 16 13.21 19.24 -10.04
CA ILE A 16 13.10 18.79 -8.65
C ILE A 16 14.24 19.36 -7.81
N PRO A 17 13.96 19.87 -6.59
CA PRO A 17 14.97 20.53 -5.75
C PRO A 17 16.00 19.55 -5.18
N PHE A 18 15.60 18.30 -4.90
CA PHE A 18 16.49 17.29 -4.32
C PHE A 18 17.15 16.46 -5.43
N ILE A 19 18.38 16.81 -5.79
CA ILE A 19 19.24 16.05 -6.70
C ILE A 19 20.60 15.93 -6.03
N LYS A 20 21.08 14.71 -5.83
CA LYS A 20 22.39 14.43 -5.23
C LYS A 20 23.20 13.55 -6.16
N LYS A 21 24.38 14.04 -6.56
CA LYS A 21 25.36 13.24 -7.30
C LYS A 21 26.13 12.40 -6.29
N CYS A 22 26.02 11.08 -6.41
CA CYS A 22 26.74 10.14 -5.56
C CYS A 22 27.80 9.40 -6.39
N THR A 23 28.94 9.13 -5.77
CA THR A 23 30.10 8.44 -6.35
C THR A 23 30.26 7.03 -5.78
N THR A 24 29.71 6.76 -4.60
CA THR A 24 29.69 5.44 -3.96
C THR A 24 28.28 4.98 -3.61
N ILE A 25 28.12 3.68 -3.33
CA ILE A 25 26.82 3.13 -2.92
C ILE A 25 26.40 3.64 -1.53
N GLU A 26 27.36 3.89 -0.64
CA GLU A 26 27.12 4.44 0.70
C GLU A 26 26.54 5.86 0.61
N GLU A 27 27.06 6.68 -0.32
CA GLU A 27 26.51 8.01 -0.59
C GLU A 27 25.09 7.93 -1.16
N VAL A 28 24.80 6.92 -1.99
CA VAL A 28 23.44 6.67 -2.50
C VAL A 28 22.50 6.30 -1.36
N ILE A 29 22.88 5.36 -0.50
CA ILE A 29 22.06 4.93 0.64
C ILE A 29 21.77 6.12 1.55
N LYS A 30 22.80 6.90 1.91
CA LYS A 30 22.63 8.10 2.73
C LYS A 30 21.71 9.12 2.08
N ALA A 31 21.79 9.32 0.77
CA ALA A 31 20.90 10.22 0.05
C ALA A 31 19.43 9.76 0.08
N ILE A 32 19.20 8.45 0.03
CA ILE A 32 17.85 7.85 0.14
C ILE A 32 17.31 8.03 1.56
N GLU A 33 18.13 7.87 2.59
CA GLU A 33 17.74 8.10 3.98
C GLU A 33 17.40 9.57 4.22
N GLU A 34 18.27 10.49 3.80
CA GLU A 34 18.02 11.95 3.88
C GLU A 34 16.71 12.35 3.18
N LEU A 35 16.46 11.81 1.97
CA LEU A 35 15.21 12.07 1.24
C LEU A 35 13.99 11.49 1.96
N GLY A 36 14.14 10.33 2.62
CA GLY A 36 13.09 9.69 3.40
C GLY A 36 12.72 10.51 4.64
N GLU A 37 13.71 11.06 5.35
CA GLU A 37 13.50 11.92 6.51
C GLU A 37 12.82 13.24 6.15
N MET A 38 13.17 13.84 5.00
CA MET A 38 12.56 15.10 4.57
C MET A 38 11.24 14.93 3.83
N LYS A 39 10.81 13.69 3.53
CA LYS A 39 9.62 13.38 2.72
C LYS A 39 8.41 14.21 3.13
N ASP A 40 8.10 14.25 4.42
CA ASP A 40 6.90 14.92 4.95
C ASP A 40 7.03 16.46 4.98
N SER A 41 8.24 16.99 4.77
CA SER A 41 8.51 18.43 4.67
C SER A 41 8.46 18.96 3.24
N LEU A 42 8.40 18.07 2.24
CA LEU A 42 8.34 18.45 0.84
C LEU A 42 6.97 19.05 0.51
N PRO A 43 6.88 20.01 -0.43
CA PRO A 43 5.61 20.58 -0.86
C PRO A 43 4.78 19.63 -1.74
N TYR A 44 5.17 18.36 -1.83
CA TYR A 44 4.56 17.31 -2.64
C TYR A 44 4.88 15.93 -2.04
N ASP A 45 4.02 14.96 -2.31
CA ASP A 45 4.22 13.57 -1.88
C ASP A 45 5.25 12.85 -2.76
N ILE A 46 6.04 11.97 -2.14
CA ILE A 46 6.93 11.02 -2.83
C ILE A 46 6.72 9.60 -2.29
N ASP A 47 6.82 8.60 -3.17
CA ASP A 47 6.77 7.18 -2.80
C ASP A 47 8.16 6.52 -2.78
N GLY A 48 9.22 7.28 -3.07
CA GLY A 48 10.56 6.73 -3.20
C GLY A 48 11.61 7.68 -3.75
N ALA A 49 12.79 7.12 -4.03
CA ALA A 49 13.90 7.75 -4.73
C ALA A 49 14.16 7.03 -6.06
N VAL A 50 14.66 7.74 -7.08
CA VAL A 50 15.10 7.11 -8.33
C VAL A 50 16.61 7.23 -8.47
N ILE A 51 17.29 6.09 -8.48
CA ILE A 51 18.75 6.01 -8.64
C ILE A 51 19.04 5.83 -10.12
N LYS A 52 19.96 6.62 -10.68
CA LYS A 52 20.30 6.59 -12.11
C LYS A 52 21.81 6.68 -12.28
N VAL A 53 22.37 5.86 -13.17
CA VAL A 53 23.76 6.04 -13.65
C VAL A 53 23.88 7.41 -14.31
N ASN A 54 24.82 8.25 -13.87
CA ASN A 54 24.89 9.65 -14.32
C ASN A 54 25.44 9.82 -15.75
N GLU A 55 26.43 9.00 -16.10
CA GLU A 55 27.13 8.98 -17.39
C GLU A 55 26.24 8.43 -18.51
N LEU A 56 26.11 9.16 -19.62
CA LEU A 56 25.15 8.86 -20.68
C LEU A 56 25.58 7.68 -21.57
N ASP A 57 26.87 7.62 -21.90
CA ASP A 57 27.52 6.52 -22.61
C ASP A 57 27.33 5.18 -21.88
N LYS A 58 27.47 5.16 -20.56
CA LYS A 58 27.19 3.96 -19.74
C LYS A 58 25.73 3.50 -19.82
N ARG A 59 24.77 4.41 -20.02
CA ARG A 59 23.36 4.03 -20.17
C ARG A 59 23.08 3.31 -21.46
N GLU A 60 23.73 3.72 -22.55
CA GLU A 60 23.61 3.05 -23.85
C GLU A 60 24.16 1.62 -23.77
N ILE A 61 25.30 1.44 -23.09
CA ILE A 61 25.91 0.12 -22.86
C ILE A 61 24.99 -0.76 -21.99
N LEU A 62 24.42 -0.22 -20.93
CA LEU A 62 23.55 -0.97 -20.01
C LEU A 62 22.22 -1.34 -20.67
N GLY A 63 21.66 -0.46 -21.51
CA GLY A 63 20.43 -0.69 -22.25
C GLY A 63 19.18 -0.81 -21.38
N GLN A 64 18.16 -1.49 -21.93
CA GLN A 64 16.85 -1.69 -21.31
C GLN A 64 16.31 -3.10 -21.58
N THR A 65 15.36 -3.54 -20.75
CA THR A 65 14.53 -4.71 -21.01
C THR A 65 13.27 -4.30 -21.77
N ALA A 66 12.31 -5.22 -21.95
CA ALA A 66 11.02 -4.89 -22.55
C ALA A 66 10.19 -3.86 -21.75
N LYS A 67 10.50 -3.67 -20.45
CA LYS A 67 9.71 -2.83 -19.55
C LYS A 67 10.54 -1.79 -18.79
N ASP A 68 11.82 -2.06 -18.52
CA ASP A 68 12.61 -1.29 -17.55
C ASP A 68 14.01 -0.96 -18.05
N TYR A 69 14.56 0.17 -17.59
CA TYR A 69 15.96 0.55 -17.86
C TYR A 69 16.91 -0.17 -16.92
N ARG A 70 18.03 -0.71 -17.43
CA ARG A 70 19.04 -1.38 -16.57
C ARG A 70 19.91 -0.41 -15.78
N TRP A 71 19.91 0.86 -16.18
CA TRP A 71 20.70 1.94 -15.58
C TRP A 71 19.92 2.81 -14.60
N ALA A 72 18.65 2.49 -14.33
CA ALA A 72 17.80 3.21 -13.40
C ALA A 72 16.96 2.24 -12.55
N ILE A 73 16.78 2.57 -11.27
CA ILE A 73 15.92 1.80 -10.37
C ILE A 73 15.17 2.74 -9.42
N ALA A 74 13.91 2.43 -9.17
CA ALA A 74 13.09 3.12 -8.19
C ALA A 74 13.19 2.39 -6.84
N PHE A 75 13.74 3.08 -5.84
CA PHE A 75 13.71 2.65 -4.46
C PHE A 75 12.43 3.16 -3.81
N LYS A 76 11.52 2.27 -3.42
CA LYS A 76 10.26 2.66 -2.77
C LYS A 76 10.38 2.67 -1.26
N TYR A 77 9.90 3.74 -0.62
CA TYR A 77 9.78 3.76 0.82
C TYR A 77 8.65 2.84 1.28
N PRO A 78 8.77 2.22 2.47
CA PRO A 78 7.67 1.46 3.04
C PRO A 78 6.43 2.35 3.15
N ALA A 79 5.28 1.77 2.83
CA ALA A 79 4.00 2.48 2.97
C ALA A 79 3.81 2.90 4.44
N GLU A 80 3.26 4.09 4.64
CA GLU A 80 2.92 4.55 5.98
C GLU A 80 1.89 3.59 6.59
N MET A 81 2.26 2.98 7.72
CA MET A 81 1.36 2.12 8.49
C MET A 81 0.94 2.86 9.76
N LYS A 82 -0.34 2.78 10.09
CA LYS A 82 -0.87 3.28 11.37
C LYS A 82 -1.60 2.17 12.10
N LYS A 83 -1.47 2.18 13.42
CA LYS A 83 -2.30 1.37 14.30
C LYS A 83 -3.67 2.05 14.48
N THR A 84 -4.73 1.28 14.42
CA THR A 84 -6.08 1.72 14.76
C THR A 84 -6.91 0.55 15.27
N LYS A 85 -8.03 0.82 15.95
CA LYS A 85 -8.93 -0.23 16.41
C LYS A 85 -9.85 -0.72 15.29
N LEU A 86 -10.00 -2.03 15.18
CA LEU A 86 -11.00 -2.68 14.35
C LEU A 86 -12.33 -2.73 15.12
N ILE A 87 -13.25 -1.81 14.79
CA ILE A 87 -14.53 -1.67 15.48
C ILE A 87 -15.47 -2.82 15.09
N ASP A 88 -15.54 -3.14 13.80
CA ASP A 88 -16.44 -4.16 13.26
C ASP A 88 -15.97 -4.67 11.90
N ILE A 89 -16.54 -5.78 11.43
CA ILE A 89 -16.36 -6.29 10.07
C ILE A 89 -17.73 -6.42 9.42
N VAL A 90 -17.94 -5.67 8.34
CA VAL A 90 -19.19 -5.70 7.57
C VAL A 90 -18.98 -6.35 6.21
N VAL A 91 -19.97 -7.09 5.74
CA VAL A 91 -19.90 -7.79 4.45
C VAL A 91 -20.53 -6.93 3.36
N GLN A 92 -19.75 -6.63 2.32
CA GLN A 92 -20.23 -5.95 1.12
C GLN A 92 -20.54 -6.96 0.02
N VAL A 93 -21.66 -6.76 -0.67
CA VAL A 93 -22.05 -7.58 -1.82
C VAL A 93 -21.62 -6.87 -3.10
N GLY A 94 -20.66 -7.46 -3.81
CA GLY A 94 -20.18 -6.95 -5.08
C GLY A 94 -21.18 -7.15 -6.22
N ARG A 95 -20.95 -6.48 -7.35
CA ARG A 95 -21.81 -6.57 -8.55
C ARG A 95 -21.97 -7.98 -9.11
N THR A 96 -20.99 -8.85 -8.86
CA THR A 96 -21.00 -10.27 -9.27
C THR A 96 -21.57 -11.20 -8.20
N GLY A 97 -22.07 -10.65 -7.10
CA GLY A 97 -22.58 -11.40 -5.95
C GLY A 97 -21.49 -11.87 -4.98
N ALA A 98 -20.23 -11.48 -5.18
CA ALA A 98 -19.13 -11.78 -4.27
C ALA A 98 -19.33 -11.10 -2.92
N LEU A 99 -19.14 -11.85 -1.83
CA LEU A 99 -19.21 -11.35 -0.46
C LEU A 99 -17.80 -10.95 0.00
N THR A 100 -17.55 -9.65 0.09
CA THR A 100 -16.24 -9.10 0.47
C THR A 100 -16.30 -8.55 1.89
N PRO A 101 -15.48 -9.06 2.83
CA PRO A 101 -15.42 -8.50 4.17
C PRO A 101 -14.69 -7.16 4.16
N THR A 102 -15.27 -6.17 4.83
CA THR A 102 -14.73 -4.81 4.94
C THR A 102 -14.57 -4.46 6.40
N ALA A 103 -13.36 -4.09 6.79
CA ALA A 103 -13.06 -3.58 8.12
C ALA A 103 -13.70 -2.21 8.34
N VAL A 104 -14.36 -2.05 9.48
CA VAL A 104 -14.78 -0.76 10.04
C VAL A 104 -13.78 -0.39 11.11
N LEU A 105 -13.05 0.71 10.88
CA LEU A 105 -11.92 1.11 11.69
C LEU A 105 -12.25 2.37 12.49
N GLU A 106 -11.62 2.52 13.65
CA GLU A 106 -11.57 3.81 14.33
C GLU A 106 -10.86 4.82 13.40
N PRO A 107 -11.43 6.02 13.17
CA PRO A 107 -10.90 6.97 12.20
C PRO A 107 -9.42 7.30 12.45
N VAL A 108 -8.57 7.02 11.47
CA VAL A 108 -7.13 7.27 11.55
C VAL A 108 -6.64 8.02 10.31
N VAL A 109 -5.74 8.98 10.50
CA VAL A 109 -5.15 9.72 9.37
C VAL A 109 -3.95 8.94 8.84
N ILE A 110 -4.02 8.53 7.57
CA ILE A 110 -2.94 7.86 6.84
C ILE A 110 -2.68 8.65 5.57
N SER A 111 -1.46 9.17 5.43
CA SER A 111 -1.02 9.93 4.25
C SER A 111 -2.02 11.04 3.89
N GLY A 112 -2.30 11.91 4.86
CA GLY A 112 -3.11 13.12 4.69
C GLY A 112 -4.63 12.92 4.59
N SER A 113 -5.16 11.69 4.56
CA SER A 113 -6.61 11.45 4.56
C SER A 113 -7.07 10.57 5.72
N VAL A 114 -8.29 10.82 6.18
CA VAL A 114 -8.95 10.00 7.20
C VAL A 114 -9.40 8.68 6.58
N VAL A 115 -9.01 7.58 7.19
CA VAL A 115 -9.41 6.22 6.86
C VAL A 115 -10.28 5.68 7.99
N SER A 116 -11.50 5.27 7.65
CA SER A 116 -12.45 4.61 8.57
C SER A 116 -12.90 3.24 8.06
N ARG A 117 -12.49 2.85 6.86
CA ARG A 117 -12.82 1.56 6.24
C ARG A 117 -11.61 1.03 5.50
N GLY A 118 -11.42 -0.29 5.52
CA GLY A 118 -10.34 -0.97 4.81
C GLY A 118 -10.76 -2.35 4.29
N THR A 119 -10.09 -2.82 3.25
CA THR A 119 -10.32 -4.18 2.73
C THR A 119 -9.69 -5.24 3.64
N LEU A 120 -10.37 -6.38 3.75
CA LEU A 120 -9.86 -7.62 4.36
C LEU A 120 -9.71 -8.74 3.32
N HIS A 121 -9.84 -8.41 2.03
CA HIS A 121 -9.81 -9.32 0.88
C HIS A 121 -10.90 -10.40 0.87
N ASN A 122 -10.81 -11.39 1.75
CA ASN A 122 -11.72 -12.54 1.81
C ASN A 122 -11.71 -13.20 3.21
N GLU A 123 -12.56 -14.22 3.39
CA GLU A 123 -12.68 -14.95 4.66
C GLU A 123 -11.36 -15.63 5.06
N ASP A 124 -10.63 -16.19 4.10
CA ASP A 124 -9.40 -16.95 4.37
C ASP A 124 -8.28 -16.02 4.82
N TYR A 125 -8.19 -14.80 4.27
CA TYR A 125 -7.25 -13.78 4.71
C TYR A 125 -7.46 -13.41 6.19
N ILE A 126 -8.73 -13.25 6.61
CA ILE A 126 -9.08 -12.99 8.01
C ILE A 126 -8.62 -14.14 8.91
N LYS A 127 -8.82 -15.39 8.48
CA LYS A 127 -8.42 -16.59 9.23
C LYS A 127 -6.91 -16.75 9.30
N GLU A 128 -6.20 -16.56 8.19
CA GLU A 128 -4.75 -16.66 8.12
C GLU A 128 -4.06 -15.64 9.03
N LYS A 129 -4.60 -14.41 9.06
CA LYS A 129 -4.10 -13.32 9.89
C LYS A 129 -4.68 -13.31 11.30
N ASP A 130 -5.62 -14.22 11.61
CA ASP A 130 -6.36 -14.30 12.88
C ASP A 130 -6.95 -12.94 13.28
N ILE A 131 -7.62 -12.26 12.34
CA ILE A 131 -8.21 -10.92 12.57
C ILE A 131 -9.53 -11.06 13.31
N ARG A 132 -9.66 -10.38 14.45
CA ARG A 132 -10.84 -10.41 15.32
C ARG A 132 -11.42 -9.01 15.52
N ILE A 133 -12.74 -8.93 15.62
CA ILE A 133 -13.42 -7.67 15.92
C ILE A 133 -13.01 -7.22 17.33
N GLY A 134 -12.51 -5.99 17.44
CA GLY A 134 -11.94 -5.41 18.66
C GLY A 134 -10.41 -5.30 18.65
N ASP A 135 -9.72 -5.99 17.74
CA ASP A 135 -8.25 -5.98 17.64
C ASP A 135 -7.70 -4.57 17.35
N THR A 136 -6.50 -4.27 17.85
CA THR A 136 -5.65 -3.23 17.26
C THR A 136 -5.01 -3.79 15.99
N VAL A 137 -5.22 -3.12 14.86
CA VAL A 137 -4.73 -3.54 13.55
C VAL A 137 -3.79 -2.51 12.94
N LEU A 138 -2.82 -2.98 12.16
CA LEU A 138 -1.97 -2.14 11.31
C LEU A 138 -2.64 -1.95 9.95
N VAL A 139 -2.81 -0.69 9.57
CA VAL A 139 -3.51 -0.29 8.34
C VAL A 139 -2.58 0.58 7.51
N HIS A 140 -2.59 0.35 6.20
CA HIS A 140 -1.86 1.18 5.24
C HIS A 140 -2.71 1.42 3.98
N LYS A 141 -2.23 2.26 3.07
CA LYS A 141 -2.84 2.43 1.75
C LYS A 141 -2.03 1.70 0.67
N ALA A 142 -2.58 0.59 0.17
CA ALA A 142 -2.05 -0.11 -1.00
C ALA A 142 -2.05 0.83 -2.22
N GLY A 143 -0.89 0.95 -2.88
CA GLY A 143 -0.69 1.88 -3.99
C GLY A 143 -0.95 3.35 -3.67
N GLY A 144 -0.93 3.73 -2.37
CA GLY A 144 -1.20 5.10 -1.91
C GLY A 144 -2.69 5.49 -1.88
N ILE A 145 -3.61 4.59 -2.25
CA ILE A 145 -5.04 4.92 -2.41
C ILE A 145 -5.95 3.99 -1.60
N ILE A 146 -5.78 2.66 -1.70
CA ILE A 146 -6.75 1.70 -1.18
C ILE A 146 -6.37 1.29 0.24
N PRO A 147 -7.17 1.61 1.28
CA PRO A 147 -6.84 1.20 2.64
C PRO A 147 -7.00 -0.30 2.85
N GLU A 148 -6.00 -0.93 3.44
CA GLU A 148 -5.92 -2.36 3.68
C GLU A 148 -5.42 -2.62 5.11
N VAL A 149 -6.03 -3.60 5.77
CA VAL A 149 -5.54 -4.14 7.06
C VAL A 149 -4.43 -5.14 6.76
N VAL A 150 -3.22 -4.89 7.27
CA VAL A 150 -2.01 -5.69 6.96
C VAL A 150 -1.83 -6.84 7.94
N GLU A 151 -2.00 -6.54 9.23
CA GLU A 151 -1.84 -7.49 10.33
C GLU A 151 -2.47 -6.99 11.62
N VAL A 152 -2.59 -7.91 12.59
CA VAL A 152 -3.05 -7.64 13.94
C VAL A 152 -1.85 -7.43 14.87
N VAL A 153 -1.96 -6.45 15.76
CA VAL A 153 -1.03 -6.26 16.87
C VAL A 153 -1.45 -7.17 18.03
N LYS A 154 -1.05 -8.45 17.96
CA LYS A 154 -1.55 -9.50 18.88
C LYS A 154 -1.20 -9.23 20.34
N GLU A 155 -0.12 -8.49 20.59
CA GLU A 155 0.34 -8.10 21.91
C GLU A 155 -0.60 -7.13 22.63
N GLU A 156 -1.47 -6.43 21.89
CA GLU A 156 -2.44 -5.48 22.44
C GLU A 156 -3.82 -6.09 22.69
N ARG A 157 -3.94 -7.42 22.59
CA ARG A 157 -5.19 -8.12 22.87
C ARG A 157 -5.56 -8.09 24.34
N THR A 158 -6.83 -7.83 24.58
CA THR A 158 -7.47 -7.76 25.89
C THR A 158 -8.19 -9.06 26.24
N GLY A 159 -8.52 -9.90 25.25
CA GLY A 159 -9.30 -11.13 25.43
C GLY A 159 -10.80 -10.95 25.16
N ASP A 160 -11.27 -9.72 24.99
CA ASP A 160 -12.66 -9.39 24.66
C ASP A 160 -12.95 -9.44 23.15
N GLU A 161 -11.95 -9.78 22.32
CA GLU A 161 -12.06 -9.77 20.87
C GLU A 161 -12.93 -10.93 20.34
N ARG A 162 -13.71 -10.65 19.30
CA ARG A 162 -14.67 -11.62 18.73
C ARG A 162 -14.22 -12.11 17.37
N GLU A 163 -14.22 -13.43 17.18
CA GLU A 163 -13.95 -14.02 15.87
C GLU A 163 -15.05 -13.64 14.86
N PHE A 164 -14.63 -13.28 13.66
CA PHE A 164 -15.54 -13.00 12.55
C PHE A 164 -15.86 -14.29 11.79
N VAL A 165 -17.16 -14.50 11.55
CA VAL A 165 -17.65 -15.61 10.72
C VAL A 165 -18.39 -15.03 9.53
N MET A 166 -17.97 -15.42 8.32
CA MET A 166 -18.62 -14.99 7.09
C MET A 166 -20.04 -15.60 7.02
N PRO A 167 -21.09 -14.79 6.82
CA PRO A 167 -22.47 -15.27 6.85
C PRO A 167 -22.72 -16.32 5.75
N ASP A 168 -23.61 -17.27 6.06
CA ASP A 168 -24.03 -18.31 5.11
C ASP A 168 -25.18 -17.86 4.19
N ARG A 169 -25.68 -16.64 4.41
CA ARG A 169 -26.69 -15.99 3.59
C ARG A 169 -26.24 -14.59 3.20
N CYS A 170 -26.59 -14.18 2.00
CA CYS A 170 -26.36 -12.84 1.52
C CYS A 170 -27.11 -11.81 2.40
N PRO A 171 -26.44 -10.78 2.92
CA PRO A 171 -27.08 -9.77 3.75
C PRO A 171 -28.08 -8.89 2.98
N GLU A 172 -27.97 -8.82 1.64
CA GLU A 172 -28.84 -8.00 0.78
C GLU A 172 -30.10 -8.76 0.32
N CYS A 173 -29.96 -10.02 -0.11
CA CYS A 173 -31.06 -10.76 -0.73
C CYS A 173 -31.46 -12.05 0.01
N GLY A 174 -30.74 -12.45 1.07
CA GLY A 174 -31.04 -13.64 1.86
C GLY A 174 -30.72 -14.99 1.19
N ALA A 175 -30.28 -14.98 -0.07
CA ALA A 175 -29.87 -16.17 -0.81
C ALA A 175 -28.68 -16.88 -0.15
N LEU A 176 -28.58 -18.20 -0.34
CA LEU A 176 -27.49 -18.99 0.22
C LEU A 176 -26.15 -18.57 -0.40
N ALA A 177 -25.17 -18.31 0.45
CA ALA A 177 -23.81 -18.03 0.05
C ALA A 177 -23.09 -19.37 -0.18
N CYS A 178 -22.64 -19.62 -1.41
CA CYS A 178 -21.83 -20.79 -1.73
C CYS A 178 -20.38 -20.39 -1.95
N LYS A 179 -19.42 -21.19 -1.43
CA LYS A 179 -18.02 -21.07 -1.84
C LYS A 179 -17.91 -21.54 -3.29
N ASP A 180 -17.46 -20.65 -4.17
CA ASP A 180 -17.35 -20.96 -5.59
C ASP A 180 -16.06 -21.76 -5.84
N SER A 181 -16.18 -23.05 -6.15
CA SER A 181 -15.03 -23.96 -6.29
C SER A 181 -14.08 -23.60 -7.44
N TRP A 182 -14.51 -22.74 -8.36
CA TRP A 182 -13.72 -22.29 -9.52
C TRP A 182 -12.99 -20.94 -9.33
N ARG A 183 -13.38 -20.11 -8.35
CA ARG A 183 -12.83 -18.75 -8.14
C ARG A 183 -12.04 -18.57 -6.84
N GLY A 184 -11.59 -19.68 -6.25
CA GLY A 184 -10.85 -19.64 -4.98
C GLY A 184 -11.78 -19.58 -3.77
N SER A 185 -11.37 -18.88 -2.70
CA SER A 185 -12.06 -18.84 -1.41
C SER A 185 -13.18 -17.80 -1.29
N GLU A 186 -13.63 -17.25 -2.43
CA GLU A 186 -14.72 -16.27 -2.47
C GLU A 186 -16.08 -16.95 -2.26
N LYS A 187 -16.85 -16.47 -1.27
CA LYS A 187 -18.29 -16.81 -1.16
C LYS A 187 -19.08 -15.91 -2.09
N VAL A 188 -19.95 -16.50 -2.91
CA VAL A 188 -20.84 -15.80 -3.84
C VAL A 188 -22.29 -16.15 -3.51
N HIS A 189 -23.20 -15.19 -3.58
CA HIS A 189 -24.63 -15.51 -3.49
C HIS A 189 -25.14 -16.03 -4.84
N ARG A 190 -25.91 -17.13 -4.82
CA ARG A 190 -26.55 -17.67 -6.02
C ARG A 190 -28.06 -17.39 -5.95
N PRO A 191 -28.66 -16.71 -6.94
CA PRO A 191 -30.10 -16.45 -6.96
C PRO A 191 -30.92 -17.75 -7.06
#